data_AF-A0A7C4DP41-F1
#
_entry.id   AF-A0A7C4DP41-F1
#
_cell.length_a   1.000
_cell.length_b   1.000
_cell.length_c   1.000
_cell.angle_alpha   90.00
_cell.angle_beta   90.00
_cell.angle_gamma   90.00
#
_symmetry.space_group_name_H-M   'P 1'
#
loop_
_entity.id
_entity.type
_entity.pdbx_description
1 polymer ?
#
loop_
_entity_poly.entity_id
_entity_poly.type
_entity_poly.pdbx_seq_one_letter_code
_entity_poly.pdbx_strand_id
1 'polypeptide(L)'
;MFTGMFNETPFLPTRSLIENYDLLLAYMKKCRERALNCAQLIPSSQLLSELEKRVELEPLSFEAIISIVEERVGRLVHCELCREAFKEVYGVVATCEDAKKILIRQLAGWYIEILEALGHVKVKYAWRP
;
A
#
# COMPACT_ATOMS: atom_id res chain seq x y z
N MET A 1 15.84 -4.22 -23.35
CA MET A 1 14.40 -3.92 -23.48
C MET A 1 13.66 -5.08 -22.84
N PHE A 2 13.11 -4.90 -21.64
CA PHE A 2 12.31 -5.94 -20.99
C PHE A 2 10.83 -5.55 -21.14
N THR A 3 10.21 -6.05 -22.20
CA THR A 3 8.75 -6.14 -22.34
C THR A 3 8.30 -7.41 -21.66
N GLY A 4 7.98 -7.31 -20.37
CA GLY A 4 7.25 -8.33 -19.63
C GLY A 4 5.92 -7.73 -19.21
N MET A 5 4.81 -8.26 -19.75
CA MET A 5 3.50 -8.11 -19.15
C MET A 5 3.56 -8.72 -17.75
N PHE A 6 3.83 -7.91 -16.74
CA PHE A 6 3.66 -8.32 -15.36
C PHE A 6 2.16 -8.33 -15.08
N ASN A 7 1.62 -9.49 -14.68
CA ASN A 7 0.33 -9.57 -13.97
C ASN A 7 0.24 -8.38 -13.02
N GLU A 8 -0.76 -7.51 -13.20
CA GLU A 8 -0.92 -6.25 -12.47
C GLU A 8 -1.10 -6.54 -10.98
N THR A 9 0.01 -6.70 -10.28
CA THR A 9 0.10 -6.97 -8.86
C THR A 9 1.28 -6.16 -8.34
N PRO A 10 1.20 -5.61 -7.12
CA PRO A 10 2.37 -5.04 -6.48
C PRO A 10 3.51 -6.06 -6.41
N PHE A 11 4.74 -5.64 -6.15
CA PHE A 11 5.87 -6.59 -6.04
C PHE A 11 5.79 -7.37 -4.72
N LEU A 12 5.90 -8.71 -4.75
CA LEU A 12 5.74 -9.61 -3.58
C LEU A 12 4.43 -9.46 -2.79
N PRO A 13 3.23 -9.46 -3.40
CA PRO A 13 2.00 -9.52 -2.65
C PRO A 13 1.69 -10.99 -2.35
N THR A 14 1.62 -11.36 -1.09
CA THR A 14 1.08 -12.67 -0.69
C THR A 14 -0.45 -12.67 -0.82
N ARG A 15 -1.07 -11.48 -0.90
CA ARG A 15 -2.52 -11.25 -0.80
C ARG A 15 -3.14 -11.82 0.47
N SER A 16 -2.31 -12.11 1.47
CA SER A 16 -2.72 -12.70 2.74
C SER A 16 -3.43 -11.65 3.61
N LEU A 17 -3.07 -10.38 3.45
CA LEU A 17 -3.57 -9.28 4.26
C LEU A 17 -4.47 -8.35 3.44
N ILE A 18 -4.15 -8.13 2.17
CA ILE A 18 -4.98 -7.37 1.24
C ILE A 18 -5.24 -8.23 0.00
N GLU A 19 -6.50 -8.64 -0.17
CA GLU A 19 -6.91 -9.50 -1.29
C GLU A 19 -6.90 -8.76 -2.64
N ASN A 20 -7.18 -7.46 -2.61
CA ASN A 20 -7.36 -6.62 -3.80
C ASN A 20 -6.50 -5.34 -3.69
N TYR A 21 -5.62 -5.15 -4.68
CA TYR A 21 -4.70 -4.02 -4.81
C TYR A 21 -5.05 -3.09 -5.99
N ASP A 22 -6.26 -3.22 -6.55
CA ASP A 22 -6.65 -2.56 -7.80
C ASP A 22 -6.57 -1.03 -7.68
N LEU A 23 -6.97 -0.47 -6.53
CA LEU A 23 -6.87 0.97 -6.27
C LEU A 23 -5.41 1.45 -6.29
N LEU A 24 -4.51 0.74 -5.62
CA LEU A 24 -3.07 1.04 -5.62
C LEU A 24 -2.50 0.94 -7.04
N LEU A 25 -2.83 -0.10 -7.79
CA LEU A 25 -2.35 -0.30 -9.15
C LEU A 25 -2.86 0.78 -10.10
N ALA A 26 -4.15 1.10 -10.04
CA ALA A 26 -4.77 2.18 -10.79
C ALA A 26 -4.14 3.53 -10.43
N TYR A 27 -3.90 3.79 -9.15
CA TYR A 27 -3.23 5.01 -8.71
C TYR A 27 -1.82 5.13 -9.29
N MET A 28 -1.02 4.06 -9.19
CA MET A 28 0.36 4.04 -9.70
C MET A 28 0.39 4.16 -11.24
N LYS A 29 -0.59 3.61 -11.94
CA LYS A 29 -0.78 3.81 -13.38
C LYS A 29 -1.00 5.29 -13.70
N LYS A 30 -1.91 5.96 -13.00
CA LYS A 30 -2.16 7.39 -13.24
C LYS A 30 -0.97 8.28 -12.89
N CYS A 31 -0.19 7.93 -11.86
CA CYS A 31 1.08 8.59 -11.59
C CYS A 31 2.04 8.54 -12.79
N ARG A 32 2.18 7.36 -13.42
CA ARG A 32 3.00 7.18 -14.63
C ARG A 32 2.46 7.98 -15.81
N GLU A 33 1.15 7.94 -16.03
CA GLU A 33 0.48 8.67 -17.12
C GLU A 33 0.68 10.19 -17.02
N ARG A 34 0.75 10.73 -15.80
CA ARG A 34 0.98 12.18 -15.56
C ARG A 34 2.44 12.57 -15.35
N ALA A 35 3.38 11.64 -15.53
CA ALA A 35 4.80 11.83 -15.22
C ALA A 35 5.05 12.38 -13.80
N LEU A 36 4.18 12.03 -12.84
CA LEU A 36 4.31 12.41 -11.44
C LEU A 36 5.17 11.37 -10.71
N ASN A 37 6.12 11.86 -9.91
CA ASN A 37 6.99 10.98 -9.15
C ASN A 37 6.30 10.46 -7.88
N CYS A 38 5.58 9.35 -8.02
CA CYS A 38 4.99 8.62 -6.91
C CYS A 38 5.91 7.52 -6.35
N ALA A 39 7.20 7.50 -6.71
CA ALA A 39 8.13 6.47 -6.25
C ALA A 39 8.35 6.50 -4.73
N GLN A 40 8.09 7.64 -4.09
CA GLN A 40 8.16 7.78 -2.63
C GLN A 40 7.06 6.98 -1.88
N LEU A 41 6.01 6.54 -2.59
CA LEU A 41 4.98 5.64 -2.05
C LEU A 41 5.36 4.15 -2.19
N ILE A 42 6.42 3.84 -2.94
CA ILE A 42 6.90 2.47 -3.09
C ILE A 42 7.68 2.12 -1.82
N PRO A 43 7.48 0.91 -1.26
CA PRO A 43 8.23 0.47 -0.10
C PRO A 43 9.73 0.51 -0.39
N SER A 44 10.45 1.31 0.39
CA SER A 44 11.91 1.43 0.35
C SER A 44 12.53 0.68 1.52
N SER A 45 13.79 0.30 1.41
CA SER A 45 14.52 -0.35 2.50
C SER A 45 14.50 0.45 3.80
N GLN A 46 14.58 1.78 3.70
CA GLN A 46 14.48 2.68 4.85
C GLN A 46 13.11 2.56 5.52
N LEU A 47 12.01 2.66 4.75
CA LEU A 47 10.67 2.62 5.30
C LEU A 47 10.35 1.24 5.90
N LEU A 48 10.76 0.16 5.22
CA LEU A 48 10.58 -1.20 5.69
C LEU A 48 11.35 -1.43 7.00
N SER A 49 12.60 -0.96 7.11
CA SER A 49 13.39 -1.06 8.34
C SER A 49 12.81 -0.21 9.49
N GLU A 50 12.23 0.95 9.19
CA GLU A 50 11.50 1.75 10.20
C GLU A 50 10.29 0.99 10.76
N LEU A 51 9.54 0.29 9.91
CA LEU A 51 8.40 -0.53 10.33
C LEU A 51 8.84 -1.77 11.10
N GLU A 52 9.86 -2.49 10.63
CA GLU A 52 10.45 -3.65 11.30
C GLU A 52 10.83 -3.31 12.75
N LYS A 53 11.63 -2.25 12.95
CA LYS A 53 12.05 -1.80 14.29
C LYS A 53 10.87 -1.50 15.22
N ARG A 54 9.77 -0.96 14.69
CA ARG A 54 8.58 -0.68 15.52
C ARG A 54 7.88 -1.97 15.95
N VAL A 55 7.79 -2.96 15.05
CA VAL A 55 7.19 -4.28 15.34
C VAL A 55 8.07 -5.10 16.30
N GLU A 56 9.40 -4.91 16.26
CA GLU A 56 10.32 -5.54 17.22
C GLU A 56 10.15 -5.03 18.65
N LEU A 57 9.80 -3.74 18.82
CA LEU A 57 9.59 -3.14 20.14
C LEU A 57 8.29 -3.62 20.79
N GLU A 58 7.21 -3.70 20.02
CA GLU A 58 5.92 -4.20 20.49
C GLU A 58 5.05 -4.75 19.35
N PRO A 59 4.15 -5.71 19.63
CA PRO A 59 3.19 -6.18 18.65
C PRO A 59 2.27 -5.05 18.19
N LEU A 60 2.25 -4.76 16.89
CA LEU A 60 1.37 -3.75 16.30
C LEU A 60 0.11 -4.36 15.72
N SER A 61 -1.01 -3.67 15.90
CA SER A 61 -2.24 -3.97 15.16
C SER A 61 -2.14 -3.46 13.72
N PHE A 62 -2.93 -4.03 12.81
CA PHE A 62 -2.94 -3.56 11.43
C PHE A 62 -3.38 -2.09 11.32
N GLU A 63 -4.34 -1.65 12.16
CA GLU A 63 -4.76 -0.25 12.21
C GLU A 63 -3.62 0.67 12.69
N ALA A 64 -2.78 0.24 13.64
CA ALA A 64 -1.60 1.01 14.04
C ALA A 64 -0.60 1.15 12.88
N ILE A 65 -0.41 0.08 12.09
CA ILE A 65 0.46 0.12 10.91
C ILE A 65 -0.11 1.07 9.85
N ILE A 66 -1.43 1.04 9.59
CA ILE A 66 -2.09 1.97 8.68
C ILE A 66 -1.80 3.42 9.09
N SER A 67 -1.96 3.75 10.38
CA SER A 67 -1.66 5.09 10.89
C SER A 67 -0.21 5.51 10.67
N ILE A 68 0.76 4.61 10.92
CA ILE A 68 2.19 4.88 10.69
C ILE A 68 2.45 5.17 9.21
N VAL A 69 1.83 4.38 8.31
CA VAL A 69 1.96 4.58 6.87
C VAL A 69 1.30 5.88 6.44
N GLU A 70 0.14 6.22 6.98
CA GLU A 70 -0.54 7.50 6.71
C GLU A 70 0.31 8.70 7.11
N GLU A 71 0.89 8.68 8.31
CA GLU A 71 1.80 9.73 8.79
C GLU A 71 3.01 9.90 7.86
N ARG A 72 3.55 8.79 7.35
CA ARG A 72 4.76 8.76 6.54
C ARG A 72 4.53 9.21 5.10
N VAL A 73 3.45 8.73 4.47
CA VAL A 73 3.25 8.90 3.03
C VAL A 73 1.91 9.54 2.65
N GLY A 74 0.98 9.75 3.58
CA GLY A 74 -0.36 10.29 3.31
C GLY A 74 -0.37 11.70 2.69
N ARG A 75 0.64 12.52 3.04
CA ARG A 75 0.86 13.85 2.44
C ARG A 75 1.36 13.79 1.00
N LEU A 76 2.00 12.69 0.61
CA LEU A 76 2.54 12.47 -0.74
C LEU A 76 1.45 11.98 -1.70
N VAL A 77 0.32 11.51 -1.19
CA VAL A 77 -0.81 11.08 -2.02
C VAL A 77 -1.53 12.29 -2.62
N HIS A 78 -1.45 12.40 -3.95
CA HIS A 78 -2.22 13.36 -4.74
C HIS A 78 -3.73 13.04 -4.70
N CYS A 79 -4.53 13.96 -4.14
CA CYS A 79 -5.98 13.79 -3.98
C CYS A 79 -6.71 13.54 -5.29
N GLU A 80 -6.44 14.33 -6.33
CA GLU A 80 -7.16 14.22 -7.61
C GLU A 80 -6.93 12.86 -8.26
N LEU A 81 -5.67 12.44 -8.34
CA LEU A 81 -5.29 11.11 -8.83
C LEU A 81 -5.96 9.99 -8.05
N CYS A 82 -6.01 10.10 -6.72
CA CYS A 82 -6.60 9.10 -5.85
C CYS A 82 -8.11 8.97 -6.10
N ARG A 83 -8.82 10.09 -6.23
CA ARG A 83 -10.26 10.11 -6.51
C ARG A 83 -10.57 9.56 -7.90
N GLU A 84 -9.76 9.90 -8.89
CA GLU A 84 -9.90 9.36 -10.23
C GLU A 84 -9.67 7.85 -10.27
N ALA A 85 -8.62 7.35 -9.61
CA ALA A 85 -8.35 5.92 -9.51
C ALA A 85 -9.49 5.19 -8.80
N PHE A 86 -10.01 5.80 -7.72
CA PHE A 86 -11.16 5.28 -6.99
C PHE A 86 -12.40 5.16 -7.86
N LYS A 87 -12.72 6.20 -8.64
CA LYS A 87 -13.85 6.18 -9.56
C LYS A 87 -13.68 5.13 -10.66
N GLU A 88 -12.47 4.96 -11.19
CA GLU A 88 -12.16 3.96 -12.22
C GLU A 88 -12.36 2.53 -11.70
N VAL A 89 -11.90 2.24 -10.47
CA VAL A 89 -11.96 0.89 -9.88
C VAL A 89 -13.35 0.55 -9.34
N TYR A 90 -13.99 1.49 -8.63
CA TYR A 90 -15.23 1.21 -7.88
C TYR A 90 -16.48 1.79 -8.53
N GLY A 91 -16.37 2.58 -9.60
CA GLY A 91 -17.50 3.19 -10.30
C GLY A 91 -18.23 4.30 -9.54
N VAL A 92 -17.75 4.71 -8.36
CA VAL A 92 -18.38 5.72 -7.51
C VAL A 92 -17.45 6.90 -7.21
N VAL A 93 -18.03 8.06 -6.96
CA VAL A 93 -17.27 9.26 -6.59
C VAL A 93 -17.10 9.31 -5.08
N ALA A 94 -15.85 9.27 -4.62
CA ALA A 94 -15.50 9.42 -3.21
C ALA A 94 -14.93 10.81 -2.89
N THR A 95 -14.95 11.16 -1.61
CA THR A 95 -14.15 12.26 -1.07
C THR A 95 -12.66 11.93 -1.21
N CYS A 96 -11.77 12.92 -1.09
CA CYS A 96 -10.33 12.62 -1.09
C CYS A 96 -9.97 11.76 0.12
N GLU A 97 -10.54 12.04 1.29
CA GLU A 97 -10.24 11.35 2.55
C GLU A 97 -10.62 9.87 2.47
N ASP A 98 -11.82 9.55 1.98
CA ASP A 98 -12.27 8.15 1.83
C ASP A 98 -11.39 7.38 0.83
N ALA A 99 -11.10 7.98 -0.32
CA ALA A 99 -10.25 7.36 -1.33
C ALA A 99 -8.82 7.11 -0.80
N LYS A 100 -8.26 8.11 -0.10
CA LYS A 100 -6.94 8.01 0.54
C LYS A 100 -6.92 6.91 1.58
N LYS A 101 -7.94 6.81 2.43
CA LYS A 101 -8.00 5.79 3.49
C LYS A 101 -7.87 4.37 2.92
N ILE A 102 -8.56 4.08 1.81
CA ILE A 102 -8.45 2.77 1.15
C ILE A 102 -7.07 2.58 0.52
N LEU A 103 -6.54 3.61 -0.15
CA LEU A 103 -5.20 3.53 -0.76
C LEU A 103 -4.11 3.30 0.28
N ILE A 104 -4.13 4.03 1.39
CA ILE A 104 -3.17 3.87 2.50
C ILE A 104 -3.30 2.48 3.13
N ARG A 105 -4.52 1.96 3.30
CA ARG A 105 -4.74 0.59 3.77
C ARG A 105 -4.07 -0.44 2.84
N GLN A 106 -4.20 -0.27 1.53
CA GLN A 106 -3.54 -1.13 0.56
C GLN A 106 -2.00 -0.98 0.62
N LEU A 107 -1.48 0.24 0.71
CA LEU A 107 -0.04 0.49 0.89
C LEU A 107 0.50 -0.19 2.15
N ALA A 108 -0.18 -0.02 3.28
CA ALA A 108 0.19 -0.65 4.55
C ALA A 108 0.20 -2.17 4.44
N GLY A 109 -0.83 -2.76 3.83
CA GLY A 109 -0.85 -4.20 3.59
C GLY A 109 0.31 -4.66 2.72
N TRP A 110 0.59 -3.95 1.63
CA TRP A 110 1.73 -4.25 0.76
C TRP A 110 3.07 -4.22 1.50
N TYR A 111 3.28 -3.24 2.37
CA TYR A 111 4.53 -3.12 3.13
C TYR A 111 4.73 -4.30 4.09
N ILE A 112 3.65 -4.73 4.75
CA ILE A 112 3.68 -5.87 5.68
C ILE A 112 3.85 -7.20 4.93
N GLU A 113 3.17 -7.38 3.79
CA GLU A 113 3.35 -8.59 2.97
C GLU A 113 4.79 -8.73 2.47
N ILE A 114 5.46 -7.62 2.13
CA ILE A 114 6.91 -7.63 1.83
C ILE A 114 7.74 -8.01 3.05
N LEU A 115 7.52 -7.38 4.21
CA LEU A 115 8.26 -7.70 5.43
C LEU A 115 8.08 -9.17 5.85
N GLU A 116 6.87 -9.71 5.69
CA GLU A 116 6.56 -11.10 5.98
C GLU A 116 7.25 -12.04 5.00
N ALA A 117 7.21 -11.75 3.70
CA ALA A 117 7.88 -12.52 2.66
C ALA A 117 9.42 -12.54 2.83
N LEU A 118 9.98 -11.46 3.37
CA LEU A 118 11.41 -11.35 3.70
C LEU A 118 11.77 -12.00 5.06
N GLY A 119 10.78 -12.43 5.85
CA GLY A 119 10.99 -13.07 7.14
C GLY A 119 11.24 -12.11 8.32
N HIS A 120 11.00 -10.81 8.15
CA HIS A 120 11.19 -9.79 9.18
C HIS A 120 10.02 -9.72 10.17
N VAL A 121 8.80 -10.03 9.71
CA VAL A 121 7.60 -10.03 10.56
C VAL A 121 6.78 -11.29 10.33
N LYS A 122 5.88 -11.60 11.29
CA LYS A 122 4.91 -12.68 11.16
C LYS A 122 3.51 -12.14 11.44
N VAL A 123 2.64 -12.18 10.43
CA VAL A 123 1.25 -11.76 10.59
C VAL A 123 0.49 -12.83 11.38
N LYS A 124 -0.24 -12.38 12.41
CA LYS A 124 -1.13 -13.24 13.20
C LYS A 124 -2.58 -12.82 12.96
N TYR A 125 -3.41 -13.77 12.58
CA TYR A 125 -4.84 -13.54 12.37
C TYR A 125 -5.59 -13.99 13.62
N ALA A 126 -6.34 -13.10 14.25
CA ALA A 126 -7.09 -13.42 15.46
C ALA A 126 -8.13 -14.54 15.25
N TRP A 127 -8.58 -14.76 14.00
CA TRP A 127 -9.57 -15.77 13.63
C TRP A 127 -9.00 -17.05 13.01
N ARG A 128 -7.67 -17.15 12.81
CA ARG A 128 -7.03 -18.39 12.39
C ARG A 128 -6.27 -18.97 13.59
N PRO A 129 -6.63 -20.16 14.09
CA PRO A 129 -5.98 -20.80 15.23
C PRO A 129 -4.51 -21.16 14.94
#